data_AF-A0A7C5PHA3-F1
#
_entry.id   AF-A0A7C5PHA3-F1
#
_cell.length_a   1.000
_cell.length_b   1.000
_cell.length_c   1.000
_cell.angle_alpha   90.00
_cell.angle_beta   90.00
_cell.angle_gamma   90.00
#
_symmetry.space_group_name_H-M   'P 1'
#
loop_
_entity.id
_entity.type
_entity.pdbx_description
1 polymer ?
#
loop_
_entity_poly.entity_id
_entity_poly.type
_entity_poly.pdbx_seq_one_letter_code
_entity_poly.pdbx_strand_id
1 'polypeptide(L)'
;MIANAYSYDGPTYNNSFRSYSGVIKMISDNFGQNYEQMASRLDVILPMAYISNGGVYGSNKAYMKGYVRTVASYVRRAMTIGGSPSTKVIVAIKTYGSADNGSVDASASGALAGGAHGFMPFRYYTCKSSWLSVMKNYCVPGTNRPIAALSFSAQGQTMNLDPRSSHDGQDPVSKLTVRYDLDGDGKLDTPILKMGVSSRLAPSPGQRTVAMQVTDTEGLTAWTRRRIYVPNSLALSFPMLSASNGGKVLFPCNAGPGGAGRFYLTLGSATGTAPGIGLGGGVTLPLVYDSMTFASLLLGGSSIFPGSLGYIPSSGKVSPAFAPTRGLLPQALVGTKLYFAAAFFAPGTFYPEGATNPVTLYIIP
;
A
#
# COMPACT_ATOMS: atom_id res chain seq x y z
N MET A 1 26.02 -8.17 15.83
CA MET A 1 25.73 -9.55 16.26
C MET A 1 27.05 -10.31 16.26
N ILE A 2 27.65 -10.58 17.42
CA ILE A 2 28.63 -11.66 17.56
C ILE A 2 28.34 -12.50 18.80
N ALA A 3 28.38 -13.81 18.56
CA ALA A 3 28.38 -14.87 19.54
C ALA A 3 29.83 -15.31 19.78
N ASN A 4 30.36 -15.07 20.98
CA ASN A 4 31.53 -15.80 21.46
C ASN A 4 31.20 -16.37 22.85
N ALA A 5 31.54 -17.64 23.03
CA ALA A 5 31.24 -18.52 24.16
C ALA A 5 31.57 -17.94 25.55
N TYR A 6 32.45 -16.94 25.61
CA TYR A 6 33.02 -16.40 26.86
C TYR A 6 32.85 -14.90 27.03
N SER A 7 32.01 -14.27 26.21
CA SER A 7 31.97 -12.82 26.09
C SER A 7 31.62 -12.11 27.40
N TYR A 8 30.83 -12.75 28.27
CA TYR A 8 30.23 -12.11 29.45
C TYR A 8 30.57 -12.77 30.80
N ASP A 9 30.76 -14.10 30.87
CA ASP A 9 30.94 -14.83 32.16
C ASP A 9 32.39 -15.28 32.45
N GLY A 10 33.37 -14.85 31.64
CA GLY A 10 34.76 -15.34 31.81
C GLY A 10 34.91 -16.82 31.41
N PRO A 11 36.02 -17.48 31.79
CA PRO A 11 36.31 -18.87 31.40
C PRO A 11 35.51 -19.91 32.20
N THR A 12 34.88 -19.52 33.31
CA THR A 12 34.17 -20.43 34.23
C THR A 12 32.74 -19.95 34.43
N TYR A 13 31.76 -20.81 34.13
CA TYR A 13 30.34 -20.48 34.17
C TYR A 13 29.75 -20.59 35.58
N ASN A 14 30.14 -19.68 36.47
CA ASN A 14 29.83 -19.71 37.91
C ASN A 14 29.24 -18.39 38.44
N ASN A 15 28.63 -17.56 37.57
CA ASN A 15 28.05 -16.26 37.93
C ASN A 15 29.11 -15.20 38.34
N SER A 16 30.40 -15.45 38.04
CA SER A 16 31.48 -14.47 38.19
C SER A 16 31.69 -13.72 36.87
N PHE A 17 30.78 -12.81 36.57
CA PHE A 17 30.82 -12.07 35.31
C PHE A 17 32.02 -11.14 35.21
N ARG A 18 32.56 -10.99 33.99
CA ARG A 18 33.52 -9.92 33.69
C ARG A 18 32.86 -8.57 33.93
N SER A 19 33.62 -7.57 34.37
CA SER A 19 33.10 -6.20 34.52
C SER A 19 32.56 -5.67 33.19
N TYR A 20 31.62 -4.73 33.26
CA TYR A 20 31.08 -4.04 32.09
C TYR A 20 32.18 -3.49 31.17
N SER A 21 33.15 -2.75 31.72
CA SER A 21 34.27 -2.19 30.96
C SER A 21 35.12 -3.28 30.32
N GLY A 22 35.35 -4.40 31.01
CA GLY A 22 36.08 -5.55 30.49
C GLY A 22 35.35 -6.21 29.31
N VAL A 23 34.02 -6.35 29.39
CA VAL A 23 33.20 -6.92 28.31
C VAL A 23 33.17 -5.98 27.10
N ILE A 24 32.86 -4.69 27.29
CA ILE A 24 32.76 -3.74 26.18
C ILE A 24 34.11 -3.58 25.48
N LYS A 25 35.22 -3.50 26.23
CA LYS A 25 36.56 -3.48 25.66
C LYS A 25 36.83 -4.75 24.84
N MET A 26 36.51 -5.93 25.39
CA MET A 26 36.70 -7.20 24.67
C MET A 26 35.87 -7.28 23.38
N ILE A 27 34.62 -6.81 23.39
CA ILE A 27 33.78 -6.79 22.18
C ILE A 27 34.33 -5.77 21.16
N SER A 28 34.77 -4.60 21.61
CA SER A 28 35.39 -3.60 20.73
C SER A 28 36.68 -4.12 20.11
N ASP A 29 37.59 -4.68 20.91
CA ASP A 29 38.93 -5.09 20.46
C ASP A 29 38.87 -6.29 19.51
N ASN A 30 38.06 -7.30 19.83
CA ASN A 30 38.02 -8.55 19.05
C ASN A 30 37.08 -8.48 17.84
N PHE A 31 36.09 -7.59 17.87
CA PHE A 31 34.99 -7.59 16.91
C PHE A 31 34.68 -6.24 16.28
N GLY A 32 35.39 -5.18 16.67
CA GLY A 32 35.14 -3.82 16.20
C GLY A 32 33.77 -3.27 16.59
N GLN A 33 33.09 -3.89 17.56
CA GLN A 33 31.73 -3.51 17.96
C GLN A 33 31.76 -2.66 19.23
N ASN A 34 31.72 -1.34 19.04
CA ASN A 34 31.56 -0.40 20.15
C ASN A 34 30.07 -0.08 20.34
N TYR A 35 29.42 -0.79 21.25
CA TYR A 35 27.98 -0.62 21.48
C TYR A 35 27.59 0.79 21.95
N GLU A 36 28.45 1.46 22.71
CA GLU A 36 28.19 2.84 23.15
C GLU A 36 28.16 3.79 21.95
N GLN A 37 29.11 3.67 21.02
CA GLN A 37 29.14 4.49 19.80
C GLN A 37 28.03 4.14 18.82
N MET A 38 27.59 2.88 18.78
CA MET A 38 26.50 2.44 17.92
C MET A 38 25.12 2.91 18.40
N ALA A 39 24.94 3.21 19.69
CA ALA A 39 23.64 3.45 20.31
C ALA A 39 22.79 4.47 19.55
N SER A 40 23.38 5.62 19.20
CA SER A 40 22.71 6.71 18.45
C SER A 40 22.25 6.36 17.04
N ARG A 41 22.65 5.19 16.52
CA ARG A 41 22.34 4.73 15.17
C ARG A 41 21.40 3.53 15.17
N LEU A 42 20.90 3.11 16.33
CA LEU A 42 20.11 1.90 16.49
C LEU A 42 18.75 2.23 17.14
N ASP A 43 17.68 1.85 16.44
CA ASP A 43 16.35 1.74 17.05
C ASP A 43 16.25 0.48 17.92
N VAL A 44 16.92 -0.59 17.49
CA VAL A 44 16.90 -1.91 18.13
C VAL A 44 18.30 -2.51 18.13
N ILE A 45 18.72 -3.05 19.27
CA ILE A 45 19.91 -3.89 19.41
C ILE A 45 19.53 -5.30 19.88
N LEU A 46 20.12 -6.29 19.23
CA LEU A 46 19.79 -7.71 19.38
C LEU A 46 21.01 -8.48 19.93
N PRO A 47 21.35 -8.34 21.23
CA PRO A 47 22.48 -9.06 21.78
C PRO A 47 22.18 -10.56 21.83
N MET A 48 23.13 -11.37 21.40
CA MET A 48 23.04 -12.81 21.50
C MET A 48 23.59 -13.27 22.84
N ALA A 49 22.72 -13.72 23.75
CA ALA A 49 23.13 -14.41 24.97
C ALA A 49 23.43 -15.89 24.65
N TYR A 50 24.39 -16.12 23.75
CA TYR A 50 24.76 -17.45 23.29
C TYR A 50 25.56 -18.21 24.36
N ILE A 51 25.28 -19.50 24.51
CA ILE A 51 25.95 -20.39 25.45
C ILE A 51 26.39 -21.63 24.66
N SER A 52 27.58 -21.57 24.06
CA SER A 52 28.06 -22.64 23.17
C SER A 52 28.18 -23.99 23.88
N ASN A 53 28.43 -23.98 25.20
CA ASN A 53 28.63 -25.20 25.95
C ASN A 53 27.34 -25.60 26.70
N GLY A 54 26.55 -26.45 26.06
CA GLY A 54 25.23 -26.91 26.56
C GLY A 54 25.24 -27.54 27.96
N GLY A 55 26.42 -27.87 28.51
CA GLY A 55 26.61 -28.51 29.81
C GLY A 55 26.36 -27.63 31.03
N VAL A 56 26.93 -26.40 31.12
CA VAL A 56 27.00 -25.72 32.43
C VAL A 56 25.75 -24.93 32.81
N TYR A 57 25.06 -24.34 31.83
CA TYR A 57 23.79 -23.64 32.09
C TYR A 57 22.55 -24.45 31.71
N GLY A 58 22.72 -25.55 30.96
CA GLY A 58 21.61 -26.46 30.66
C GLY A 58 21.04 -27.11 31.92
N SER A 59 21.90 -27.48 32.87
CA SER A 59 21.54 -28.08 34.15
C SER A 59 21.18 -27.06 35.22
N ASN A 60 21.83 -25.89 35.26
CA ASN A 60 21.56 -24.85 36.27
C ASN A 60 20.80 -23.64 35.69
N LYS A 61 19.48 -23.62 35.93
CA LYS A 61 18.58 -22.55 35.45
C LYS A 61 18.84 -21.19 36.11
N ALA A 62 19.35 -21.16 37.35
CA ALA A 62 19.70 -19.91 38.02
C ALA A 62 20.90 -19.23 37.34
N TYR A 63 21.92 -20.00 36.97
CA TYR A 63 23.05 -19.48 36.21
C TYR A 63 22.62 -19.01 34.81
N MET A 64 21.74 -19.75 34.14
CA MET A 64 21.18 -19.33 32.84
C MET A 64 20.49 -17.96 32.95
N LYS A 65 19.61 -17.81 33.94
CA LYS A 65 18.90 -16.56 34.21
C LYS A 65 19.87 -15.42 34.53
N GLY A 66 20.87 -15.69 35.37
CA GLY A 66 21.92 -14.73 35.72
C GLY A 66 22.70 -14.25 34.51
N TYR A 67 23.14 -15.16 33.64
CA TYR A 67 23.88 -14.84 32.42
C TYR A 67 23.08 -13.95 31.47
N VAL A 68 21.85 -14.34 31.12
CA VAL A 68 21.02 -13.57 30.20
C VAL A 68 20.66 -12.20 30.79
N ARG A 69 20.43 -12.13 32.11
CA ARG A 69 20.24 -10.86 32.83
C ARG A 69 21.44 -9.93 32.71
N THR A 70 22.65 -10.45 32.88
CA THR A 70 23.89 -9.66 32.76
C THR A 70 24.11 -9.16 31.34
N VAL A 71 23.89 -10.02 30.33
CA VAL A 71 23.97 -9.62 28.92
C VAL A 71 23.01 -8.45 28.64
N ALA A 72 21.75 -8.59 29.04
CA ALA A 72 20.73 -7.56 28.86
C ALA A 72 21.11 -6.24 29.56
N SER A 73 21.58 -6.31 30.81
CA SER A 73 21.91 -5.12 31.60
C SER A 73 23.13 -4.37 31.05
N TYR A 74 24.13 -5.08 30.54
CA TYR A 74 25.32 -4.46 29.92
C TYR A 74 24.94 -3.76 28.62
N VAL A 75 24.09 -4.37 27.82
CA VAL A 75 23.63 -3.76 26.57
C VAL A 75 22.76 -2.53 26.86
N ARG A 76 21.86 -2.61 27.85
CA ARG A 76 21.10 -1.43 28.31
C ARG A 76 22.01 -0.31 28.78
N ARG A 77 23.01 -0.64 29.59
CA ARG A 77 24.00 0.33 30.08
C ARG A 77 24.77 0.98 28.93
N ALA A 78 25.19 0.21 27.93
CA ALA A 78 25.87 0.74 26.75
C ALA A 78 24.98 1.70 25.94
N MET A 79 23.69 1.36 25.75
CA MET A 79 22.75 2.25 25.07
C MET A 79 22.52 3.56 25.86
N THR A 80 22.45 3.48 27.19
CA THR A 80 22.33 4.67 28.04
C THR A 80 23.59 5.54 27.99
N ILE A 81 24.79 4.96 28.10
CA ILE A 81 26.07 5.69 28.02
C ILE A 81 26.23 6.33 26.62
N GLY A 82 25.83 5.61 25.57
CA GLY A 82 25.82 6.10 24.20
C GLY A 82 24.74 7.15 23.88
N GLY A 83 23.98 7.60 24.88
CA GLY A 83 22.97 8.67 24.72
C GLY A 83 21.66 8.23 24.06
N SER A 84 21.37 6.92 23.99
CA SER A 84 20.13 6.39 23.39
C SER A 84 19.42 5.41 24.32
N PRO A 85 18.97 5.85 25.52
CA PRO A 85 18.28 4.97 26.47
C PRO A 85 16.96 4.41 25.94
N SER A 86 16.38 5.01 24.88
CA SER A 86 15.17 4.56 24.20
C SER A 86 15.40 3.38 23.24
N THR A 87 16.64 3.10 22.83
CA THR A 87 16.97 1.97 21.95
C THR A 87 16.45 0.67 22.55
N LYS A 88 15.68 -0.08 21.75
CA LYS A 88 15.08 -1.34 22.18
C LYS A 88 16.14 -2.41 22.27
N VAL A 89 16.17 -3.12 23.40
CA VAL A 89 17.09 -4.24 23.63
C VAL A 89 16.28 -5.52 23.59
N ILE A 90 16.52 -6.35 22.58
CA ILE A 90 15.79 -7.60 22.36
C ILE A 90 16.80 -8.75 22.43
N VAL A 91 16.82 -9.49 23.53
CA VAL A 91 17.87 -10.48 23.77
C VAL A 91 17.54 -11.78 23.05
N ALA A 92 18.50 -12.33 22.30
CA ALA A 92 18.35 -13.65 21.71
C ALA A 92 18.49 -14.72 22.81
N ILE A 93 17.43 -15.50 23.06
CA ILE A 93 17.36 -16.50 24.14
C ILE A 93 17.61 -17.92 23.65
N LYS A 94 18.00 -18.81 24.58
CA LYS A 94 18.34 -20.21 24.29
C LYS A 94 17.12 -20.97 23.78
N THR A 95 17.12 -21.26 22.48
CA THR A 95 16.12 -22.10 21.82
C THR A 95 16.77 -23.05 20.80
N TYR A 96 17.84 -23.78 21.16
CA TYR A 96 18.51 -24.73 20.25
C TYR A 96 18.91 -26.05 20.94
N GLY A 97 19.16 -27.08 20.11
CA GLY A 97 19.72 -28.39 20.49
C GLY A 97 18.91 -29.13 21.56
N SER A 98 19.29 -28.93 22.83
CA SER A 98 18.82 -29.64 24.02
C SER A 98 18.01 -28.77 25.00
N ALA A 99 17.56 -27.57 24.62
CA ALA A 99 16.79 -26.72 25.52
C ALA A 99 15.47 -27.39 25.98
N ASP A 100 15.26 -27.43 27.29
CA ASP A 100 13.96 -27.74 27.89
C ASP A 100 13.17 -26.45 28.15
N ASN A 101 11.90 -26.60 28.55
CA ASN A 101 11.03 -25.46 28.85
C ASN A 101 11.60 -24.57 29.97
N GLY A 102 12.26 -25.16 30.98
CA GLY A 102 12.85 -24.40 32.09
C GLY A 102 14.05 -23.54 31.67
N SER A 103 14.85 -23.97 30.70
CA SER A 103 15.92 -23.15 30.12
C SER A 103 15.38 -22.00 29.29
N VAL A 104 14.29 -22.20 28.56
CA VAL A 104 13.60 -21.13 27.81
C VAL A 104 13.04 -20.10 28.79
N ASP A 105 12.35 -20.56 29.84
CA ASP A 105 11.80 -19.74 30.91
C ASP A 105 12.87 -18.91 31.63
N ALA A 106 13.95 -19.56 32.06
CA ALA A 106 15.09 -18.90 32.72
C ALA A 106 15.75 -17.84 31.83
N SER A 107 15.85 -18.11 30.51
CA SER A 107 16.42 -17.16 29.56
C SER A 107 15.49 -15.96 29.34
N ALA A 108 14.20 -16.21 29.10
CA ALA A 108 13.20 -15.16 28.90
C ALA A 108 13.07 -14.25 30.13
N SER A 109 12.90 -14.84 31.32
CA SER A 109 12.84 -14.09 32.57
C SER A 109 14.16 -13.38 32.91
N GLY A 110 15.31 -13.97 32.56
CA GLY A 110 16.62 -13.35 32.71
C GLY A 110 16.76 -12.09 31.85
N ALA A 111 16.37 -12.16 30.58
CA ALA A 111 16.39 -11.01 29.67
C ALA A 111 15.58 -9.84 30.23
N LEU A 112 14.33 -10.10 30.62
CA LEU A 112 13.44 -9.08 31.19
C LEU A 112 13.97 -8.51 32.51
N ALA A 113 14.46 -9.37 33.41
CA ALA A 113 15.07 -8.94 34.67
C ALA A 113 16.33 -8.08 34.49
N GLY A 114 16.99 -8.16 33.33
CA GLY A 114 18.13 -7.33 32.97
C GLY A 114 17.74 -6.02 32.27
N GLY A 115 16.44 -5.73 32.17
CA GLY A 115 15.93 -4.51 31.55
C GLY A 115 15.81 -4.58 30.02
N ALA A 116 15.83 -5.77 29.43
CA ALA A 116 15.49 -5.94 28.02
C ALA A 116 14.02 -5.55 27.78
N HIS A 117 13.73 -5.01 26.60
CA HIS A 117 12.37 -4.71 26.17
C HIS A 117 11.63 -5.96 25.67
N GLY A 118 12.36 -7.03 25.44
CA GLY A 118 11.83 -8.31 24.98
C GLY A 118 12.96 -9.29 24.73
N PHE A 119 12.59 -10.41 24.12
CA PHE A 119 13.52 -11.45 23.73
C PHE A 119 13.07 -12.04 22.40
N MET A 120 13.98 -12.73 21.71
CA MET A 120 13.68 -13.46 20.50
C MET A 120 14.27 -14.88 20.56
N PRO A 121 13.60 -15.88 19.96
CA PRO A 121 14.21 -17.19 19.81
C PRO A 121 15.40 -17.12 18.85
N PHE A 122 16.59 -17.56 19.27
CA PHE A 122 17.73 -17.72 18.37
C PHE A 122 17.78 -19.13 17.76
N ARG A 123 17.73 -19.26 16.42
CA ARG A 123 17.69 -20.59 15.79
C ARG A 123 18.31 -20.77 14.41
N TYR A 124 18.82 -21.99 14.22
CA TYR A 124 19.15 -22.66 12.95
C TYR A 124 18.09 -23.74 12.54
N TYR A 125 16.96 -23.92 13.28
CA TYR A 125 15.92 -24.97 13.07
C TYR A 125 14.49 -24.53 13.50
N THR A 126 13.45 -25.38 13.46
CA THR A 126 12.03 -25.06 13.76
C THR A 126 11.63 -24.99 15.25
N CYS A 127 11.18 -23.83 15.76
CA CYS A 127 10.77 -23.62 17.17
C CYS A 127 9.79 -24.70 17.69
N LYS A 128 10.04 -25.28 18.88
CA LYS A 128 9.12 -26.27 19.48
C LYS A 128 7.87 -25.55 19.98
N SER A 129 6.69 -26.15 19.79
CA SER A 129 5.43 -25.62 20.30
C SER A 129 5.46 -25.39 21.82
N SER A 130 6.07 -26.31 22.58
CA SER A 130 6.21 -26.17 24.04
C SER A 130 7.00 -24.93 24.47
N TRP A 131 7.98 -24.50 23.67
CA TRP A 131 8.74 -23.28 23.95
C TRP A 131 7.95 -22.02 23.63
N LEU A 132 7.13 -22.05 22.57
CA LEU A 132 6.22 -20.95 22.25
C LEU A 132 5.24 -20.71 23.40
N SER A 133 4.71 -21.78 24.02
CA SER A 133 3.84 -21.67 25.19
C SER A 133 4.53 -20.99 26.38
N VAL A 134 5.79 -21.33 26.66
CA VAL A 134 6.57 -20.67 27.72
C VAL A 134 6.81 -19.19 27.40
N MET A 135 7.28 -18.89 26.19
CA MET A 135 7.56 -17.52 25.77
C MET A 135 6.31 -16.63 25.81
N LYS A 136 5.14 -17.18 25.46
CA LYS A 136 3.86 -16.47 25.48
C LYS A 136 3.52 -15.90 26.87
N ASN A 137 3.96 -16.54 27.95
CA ASN A 137 3.72 -16.06 29.32
C ASN A 137 4.40 -14.71 29.62
N TYR A 138 5.40 -14.34 28.83
CA TYR A 138 6.18 -13.11 28.99
C TYR A 138 5.87 -12.07 27.90
N CYS A 139 5.05 -12.43 26.91
CA CYS A 139 4.64 -11.49 25.87
C CYS A 139 3.55 -10.58 26.42
N VAL A 140 3.78 -9.28 26.36
CA VAL A 140 2.67 -8.31 26.41
C VAL A 140 1.97 -8.33 25.05
N PRO A 141 0.63 -8.26 24.99
CA PRO A 141 -0.06 -7.98 23.73
C PRO A 141 0.60 -6.76 23.09
N GLY A 142 1.00 -6.89 21.83
CA GLY A 142 1.48 -5.74 21.08
C GLY A 142 0.38 -4.68 20.97
N THR A 143 0.74 -3.50 20.47
CA THR A 143 -0.27 -2.53 20.03
C THR A 143 -1.19 -3.23 19.02
N ASN A 144 -2.46 -3.41 19.39
CA ASN A 144 -3.46 -4.05 18.54
C ASN A 144 -3.87 -3.04 17.47
N ARG A 145 -3.08 -2.97 16.39
CA ARG A 145 -3.44 -2.19 15.22
C ARG A 145 -4.47 -2.97 14.40
N PRO A 146 -5.36 -2.28 13.69
CA PRO A 146 -6.24 -2.94 12.74
C PRO A 146 -5.41 -3.63 11.65
N ILE A 147 -5.99 -4.65 11.03
CA ILE A 147 -5.46 -5.31 9.84
C ILE A 147 -6.23 -4.80 8.64
N ALA A 148 -5.54 -4.06 7.77
CA ALA A 148 -6.13 -3.48 6.57
C ALA A 148 -6.21 -4.49 5.42
N ALA A 149 -7.41 -4.70 4.88
CA ALA A 149 -7.64 -5.54 3.71
C ALA A 149 -8.64 -4.89 2.75
N LEU A 150 -8.20 -4.68 1.51
CA LEU A 150 -8.98 -4.07 0.44
C LEU A 150 -9.19 -5.06 -0.70
N SER A 151 -10.45 -5.26 -1.07
CA SER A 151 -10.89 -5.92 -2.29
C SER A 151 -11.33 -4.88 -3.33
N PHE A 152 -11.14 -5.20 -4.60
CA PHE A 152 -11.41 -4.29 -5.72
C PHE A 152 -12.21 -5.00 -6.82
N SER A 153 -13.15 -4.27 -7.41
CA SER A 153 -13.71 -4.60 -8.72
C SER A 153 -13.94 -3.34 -9.55
N ALA A 154 -13.99 -3.48 -10.88
CA ALA A 154 -14.33 -2.41 -11.79
C ALA A 154 -15.57 -2.78 -12.61
N GLN A 155 -16.46 -1.81 -12.82
CA GLN A 155 -17.58 -1.91 -13.75
C GLN A 155 -17.55 -0.69 -14.68
N GLY A 156 -17.06 -0.88 -15.90
CA GLY A 156 -16.74 0.27 -16.76
C GLY A 156 -15.64 1.12 -16.12
N GLN A 157 -15.84 2.44 -16.05
CA GLN A 157 -14.93 3.36 -15.36
C GLN A 157 -15.18 3.48 -13.85
N THR A 158 -16.17 2.78 -13.30
CA THR A 158 -16.45 2.79 -11.86
C THR A 158 -15.53 1.81 -11.13
N MET A 159 -14.84 2.31 -10.12
CA MET A 159 -14.09 1.55 -9.13
C MET A 159 -15.00 1.23 -7.95
N ASN A 160 -15.05 -0.03 -7.54
CA ASN A 160 -15.69 -0.48 -6.31
C ASN A 160 -14.61 -0.92 -5.33
N LEU A 161 -14.49 -0.16 -4.23
CA LEU A 161 -13.53 -0.39 -3.16
C LEU A 161 -14.26 -1.02 -1.98
N ASP A 162 -13.91 -2.25 -1.63
CA ASP A 162 -14.52 -2.99 -0.54
C ASP A 162 -13.53 -3.21 0.60
N PRO A 163 -13.64 -2.45 1.70
CA PRO A 163 -12.74 -2.56 2.83
C PRO A 163 -13.13 -3.68 3.80
N ARG A 164 -14.31 -4.30 3.66
CA ARG A 164 -14.99 -5.07 4.73
C ARG A 164 -14.25 -6.31 5.22
N SER A 165 -13.19 -6.74 4.53
CA SER A 165 -12.29 -7.80 5.00
C SER A 165 -11.26 -7.30 6.04
N SER A 166 -11.18 -6.00 6.27
CA SER A 166 -10.36 -5.43 7.35
C SER A 166 -10.98 -5.78 8.69
N HIS A 167 -10.12 -6.00 9.70
CA HIS A 167 -10.56 -6.41 11.03
C HIS A 167 -9.60 -5.90 12.08
N ASP A 168 -10.05 -5.89 13.32
CA ASP A 168 -9.26 -5.53 14.49
C ASP A 168 -9.52 -6.56 15.60
N GLY A 169 -8.52 -6.80 16.46
CA GLY A 169 -8.62 -7.80 17.53
C GLY A 169 -9.49 -7.38 18.72
N GLN A 170 -9.74 -6.08 18.88
CA GLN A 170 -10.49 -5.48 19.99
C GLN A 170 -11.77 -4.79 19.51
N ASP A 171 -11.75 -4.20 18.32
CA ASP A 171 -12.85 -3.44 17.77
C ASP A 171 -13.71 -4.23 16.77
N PRO A 172 -15.05 -4.15 16.87
CA PRO A 172 -15.91 -4.67 15.83
C PRO A 172 -15.71 -3.87 14.53
N VAL A 173 -15.79 -4.55 13.38
CA VAL A 173 -15.61 -3.94 12.05
C VAL A 173 -16.48 -2.69 11.85
N SER A 174 -17.68 -2.64 12.43
CA SER A 174 -18.59 -1.49 12.31
C SER A 174 -18.08 -0.20 12.96
N LYS A 175 -17.09 -0.27 13.86
CA LYS A 175 -16.45 0.88 14.49
C LYS A 175 -15.18 1.34 13.78
N LEU A 176 -14.63 0.52 12.88
CA LEU A 176 -13.48 0.90 12.08
C LEU A 176 -13.87 1.96 11.05
N THR A 177 -12.89 2.78 10.68
CA THR A 177 -13.05 3.79 9.63
C THR A 177 -11.97 3.68 8.57
N VAL A 178 -12.27 4.19 7.38
CA VAL A 178 -11.34 4.12 6.24
C VAL A 178 -11.20 5.44 5.50
N ARG A 179 -10.02 5.62 4.90
CA ARG A 179 -9.73 6.67 3.93
C ARG A 179 -8.93 6.07 2.78
N TYR A 180 -9.05 6.67 1.61
CA TYR A 180 -8.39 6.19 0.40
C TYR A 180 -7.47 7.26 -0.19
N ASP A 181 -6.34 6.79 -0.71
CA ASP A 181 -5.47 7.44 -1.68
C ASP A 181 -5.76 6.73 -3.01
N LEU A 182 -6.44 7.42 -3.93
CA LEU A 182 -7.03 6.86 -5.15
C LEU A 182 -6.09 6.92 -6.34
N ASP A 183 -5.06 7.78 -6.30
CA ASP A 183 -4.09 7.97 -7.39
C ASP A 183 -2.67 7.49 -7.05
N GLY A 184 -2.39 7.21 -5.78
CA GLY A 184 -1.12 6.70 -5.28
C GLY A 184 -0.09 7.78 -5.00
N ASP A 185 -0.49 9.05 -4.87
CA ASP A 185 0.41 10.18 -4.59
C ASP A 185 0.84 10.26 -3.11
N GLY A 186 0.28 9.39 -2.25
CA GLY A 186 0.56 9.34 -0.82
C GLY A 186 -0.32 10.26 0.03
N LYS A 187 -1.26 11.00 -0.58
CA LYS A 187 -2.27 11.81 0.11
C LYS A 187 -3.62 11.10 0.09
N LEU A 188 -4.41 11.35 1.12
CA LEU A 188 -5.75 10.76 1.25
C LEU A 188 -6.78 11.67 0.58
N ASP A 189 -7.36 11.20 -0.51
CA ASP A 189 -8.34 11.91 -1.34
C ASP A 189 -9.74 11.93 -0.75
N THR A 190 -10.03 11.01 0.18
CA THR A 190 -11.36 10.90 0.77
C THR A 190 -11.42 11.46 2.19
N PRO A 191 -12.59 11.97 2.63
CA PRO A 191 -12.87 12.13 4.04
C PRO A 191 -12.85 10.77 4.75
N ILE A 192 -12.97 10.78 6.07
CA ILE A 192 -13.18 9.57 6.87
C ILE A 192 -14.53 8.94 6.45
N LEU A 193 -14.49 7.67 6.08
CA LEU A 193 -15.64 6.88 5.68
C LEU A 193 -15.85 5.73 6.66
N LYS A 194 -17.09 5.27 6.80
CA LYS A 194 -17.40 4.03 7.53
C LYS A 194 -17.00 2.81 6.71
N MET A 195 -16.86 1.66 7.36
CA MET A 195 -16.68 0.37 6.67
C MET A 195 -17.86 0.04 5.76
N GLY A 196 -17.65 0.17 4.45
CA GLY A 196 -18.66 -0.12 3.44
C GLY A 196 -18.08 -0.01 2.03
N VAL A 197 -18.78 -0.59 1.05
CA VAL A 197 -18.37 -0.52 -0.34
C VAL A 197 -18.48 0.93 -0.81
N SER A 198 -17.40 1.43 -1.40
CA SER A 198 -17.34 2.77 -1.99
C SER A 198 -17.24 2.64 -3.51
N SER A 199 -18.30 3.08 -4.21
CA SER A 199 -18.28 3.21 -5.67
C SER A 199 -17.83 4.61 -6.06
N ARG A 200 -16.84 4.70 -6.94
CA ARG A 200 -16.23 5.97 -7.38
C ARG A 200 -15.92 5.91 -8.87
N LEU A 201 -16.12 7.02 -9.58
CA LEU A 201 -15.63 7.14 -10.94
C LEU A 201 -14.10 7.27 -10.90
N ALA A 202 -13.39 6.50 -11.73
CA ALA A 202 -11.96 6.66 -11.91
C ALA A 202 -11.64 7.90 -12.77
N PRO A 203 -10.65 8.72 -12.39
CA PRO A 203 -10.19 9.83 -13.24
C PRO A 203 -9.79 9.45 -14.67
N SER A 204 -9.34 8.21 -14.87
CA SER A 204 -8.97 7.66 -16.18
C SER A 204 -9.06 6.13 -16.17
N PRO A 205 -9.10 5.46 -17.33
CA PRO A 205 -8.81 4.04 -17.41
C PRO A 205 -7.32 3.73 -17.21
N GLY A 206 -6.99 2.47 -16.94
CA GLY A 206 -5.62 1.96 -16.86
C GLY A 206 -5.23 1.42 -15.49
N GLN A 207 -3.95 1.06 -15.37
CA GLN A 207 -3.38 0.59 -14.11
C GLN A 207 -3.16 1.77 -13.15
N ARG A 208 -3.47 1.57 -11.88
CA ARG A 208 -3.21 2.53 -10.80
C ARG A 208 -2.97 1.81 -9.48
N THR A 209 -2.38 2.51 -8.53
CA THR A 209 -2.24 2.03 -7.16
C THR A 209 -3.23 2.77 -6.29
N VAL A 210 -4.10 2.03 -5.61
CA VAL A 210 -4.98 2.59 -4.57
C VAL A 210 -4.42 2.17 -3.23
N ALA A 211 -4.23 3.12 -2.32
CA ALA A 211 -3.96 2.84 -0.92
C ALA A 211 -5.20 3.06 -0.08
N MET A 212 -5.31 2.31 1.00
CA MET A 212 -6.36 2.45 1.99
C MET A 212 -5.74 2.45 3.38
N GLN A 213 -6.12 3.44 4.17
CA GLN A 213 -5.87 3.51 5.60
C GLN A 213 -7.10 2.98 6.34
N VAL A 214 -6.90 2.11 7.31
CA VAL A 214 -7.90 1.70 8.29
C VAL A 214 -7.49 2.28 9.65
N THR A 215 -8.46 2.83 10.38
CA THR A 215 -8.26 3.38 11.72
C THR A 215 -9.24 2.72 12.69
N ASP A 216 -8.73 2.29 13.84
CA ASP A 216 -9.54 1.73 14.94
C ASP A 216 -10.07 2.83 15.90
N THR A 217 -10.71 2.43 17.01
CA THR A 217 -11.28 3.38 17.96
C THR A 217 -10.26 4.05 18.88
N GLU A 218 -9.06 3.48 18.99
CA GLU A 218 -7.92 4.04 19.73
C GLU A 218 -7.08 5.01 18.86
N GLY A 219 -7.42 5.15 17.58
CA GLY A 219 -6.74 6.00 16.62
C GLY A 219 -5.50 5.36 16.01
N LEU A 220 -5.27 4.06 16.23
CA LEU A 220 -4.19 3.33 15.60
C LEU A 220 -4.57 3.03 14.15
N THR A 221 -3.56 3.05 13.28
CA THR A 221 -3.77 2.94 11.84
C THR A 221 -2.99 1.79 11.23
N ALA A 222 -3.55 1.23 10.17
CA ALA A 222 -2.88 0.31 9.27
C ALA A 222 -3.18 0.65 7.82
N TRP A 223 -2.28 0.25 6.93
CA TRP A 223 -2.33 0.57 5.52
C TRP A 223 -2.31 -0.69 4.66
N THR A 224 -3.01 -0.64 3.55
CA THR A 224 -2.86 -1.61 2.45
C THR A 224 -2.80 -0.88 1.12
N ARG A 225 -2.14 -1.47 0.14
CA ARG A 225 -2.01 -0.94 -1.22
C ARG A 225 -2.39 -2.03 -2.21
N ARG A 226 -3.18 -1.67 -3.22
CA ARG A 226 -3.59 -2.58 -4.30
C ARG A 226 -3.30 -1.92 -5.64
N ARG A 227 -2.57 -2.64 -6.49
CA ARG A 227 -2.52 -2.33 -7.92
C ARG A 227 -3.82 -2.83 -8.54
N ILE A 228 -4.57 -1.93 -9.15
CA ILE A 228 -5.86 -2.21 -9.75
C ILE A 228 -5.83 -1.83 -11.22
N TYR A 229 -6.75 -2.39 -12.00
CA TYR A 229 -6.91 -2.08 -13.42
C TYR A 229 -8.35 -1.62 -13.66
N VAL A 230 -8.49 -0.40 -14.20
CA VAL A 230 -9.76 0.14 -14.67
C VAL A 230 -9.81 -0.06 -16.18
N PRO A 231 -10.78 -0.81 -16.72
CA PRO A 231 -10.85 -1.05 -18.16
C PRO A 231 -11.19 0.23 -18.93
N ASN A 232 -10.85 0.25 -20.21
CA ASN A 232 -11.34 1.29 -21.12
C ASN A 232 -12.87 1.31 -21.11
N SER A 233 -13.42 2.50 -20.97
CA SER A 233 -14.86 2.74 -20.85
C SER A 233 -15.50 3.19 -22.15
N LEU A 234 -14.72 3.71 -23.10
CA LEU A 234 -15.17 4.11 -24.44
C LEU A 234 -14.75 3.07 -25.49
N ALA A 235 -15.67 2.74 -26.39
CA ALA A 235 -15.43 1.84 -27.51
C ALA A 235 -15.95 2.45 -28.82
N LEU A 236 -15.65 1.81 -29.95
CA LEU A 236 -16.20 2.12 -31.28
C LEU A 236 -17.12 1.01 -31.73
N SER A 237 -18.25 1.32 -32.35
CA SER A 237 -19.06 0.30 -33.04
C SER A 237 -18.32 -0.31 -34.23
N PHE A 238 -17.52 0.50 -34.94
CA PHE A 238 -16.63 0.05 -36.01
C PHE A 238 -15.51 1.07 -36.21
N PRO A 239 -14.31 0.64 -36.65
CA PRO A 239 -13.12 1.48 -36.64
C PRO A 239 -12.94 2.33 -37.92
N MET A 240 -13.82 2.24 -38.92
CA MET A 240 -13.63 2.92 -40.21
C MET A 240 -14.90 3.64 -40.67
N LEU A 241 -14.76 4.80 -41.31
CA LEU A 241 -15.86 5.57 -41.87
C LEU A 241 -15.50 6.10 -43.26
N SER A 242 -16.39 5.90 -44.23
CA SER A 242 -16.17 6.38 -45.60
C SER A 242 -16.42 7.89 -45.69
N ALA A 243 -15.48 8.63 -46.26
CA ALA A 243 -15.59 10.06 -46.49
C ALA A 243 -16.70 10.38 -47.50
N SER A 244 -16.76 9.60 -48.59
CA SER A 244 -17.77 9.77 -49.65
C SER A 244 -19.17 9.39 -49.20
N ASN A 245 -19.33 8.29 -48.46
CA ASN A 245 -20.65 7.79 -48.05
C ASN A 245 -21.15 8.39 -46.73
N GLY A 246 -20.26 8.89 -45.86
CA GLY A 246 -20.60 9.22 -44.49
C GLY A 246 -21.05 7.98 -43.71
N GLY A 247 -21.90 8.17 -42.71
CA GLY A 247 -22.45 7.07 -41.90
C GLY A 247 -22.54 7.44 -40.43
N LYS A 248 -22.88 6.47 -39.57
CA LYS A 248 -23.07 6.68 -38.12
C LYS A 248 -22.20 5.73 -37.31
N VAL A 249 -21.10 6.24 -36.74
CA VAL A 249 -20.24 5.53 -35.80
C VAL A 249 -20.75 5.79 -34.38
N LEU A 250 -21.08 4.74 -33.63
CA LEU A 250 -21.40 4.88 -32.21
C LEU A 250 -20.11 4.80 -31.37
N PHE A 251 -20.13 5.51 -30.26
CA PHE A 251 -19.12 5.45 -29.20
C PHE A 251 -19.75 4.95 -27.89
N PRO A 252 -20.05 3.64 -27.74
CA PRO A 252 -20.57 3.12 -26.49
C PRO A 252 -19.62 3.46 -25.34
N CYS A 253 -20.16 4.13 -24.32
CA CYS A 253 -19.42 4.52 -23.13
C CYS A 253 -20.04 3.88 -21.89
N ASN A 254 -19.24 3.11 -21.16
CA ASN A 254 -19.61 2.49 -19.89
C ASN A 254 -18.87 3.16 -18.75
N ALA A 255 -19.46 4.22 -18.19
CA ALA A 255 -18.94 4.88 -16.99
C ALA A 255 -19.23 4.06 -15.72
N GLY A 256 -20.24 3.18 -15.78
CA GLY A 256 -20.70 2.36 -14.66
C GLY A 256 -21.53 3.14 -13.63
N PRO A 257 -21.90 2.52 -12.49
CA PRO A 257 -22.77 3.13 -11.49
C PRO A 257 -22.23 4.44 -10.89
N GLY A 258 -20.92 4.56 -10.70
CA GLY A 258 -20.28 5.80 -10.26
C GLY A 258 -20.36 6.92 -11.30
N GLY A 259 -20.61 6.58 -12.56
CA GLY A 259 -20.89 7.51 -13.64
C GLY A 259 -22.31 8.11 -13.63
N ALA A 260 -23.28 7.46 -12.99
CA ALA A 260 -24.68 7.84 -13.08
C ALA A 260 -24.93 9.29 -12.59
N GLY A 261 -25.81 10.00 -13.29
CA GLY A 261 -26.18 11.39 -13.00
C GLY A 261 -25.14 12.44 -13.38
N ARG A 262 -23.95 12.04 -13.84
CA ARG A 262 -22.89 12.97 -14.25
C ARG A 262 -23.17 13.55 -15.62
N PHE A 263 -22.80 14.81 -15.79
CA PHE A 263 -22.73 15.37 -17.13
C PHE A 263 -21.54 14.75 -17.86
N TYR A 264 -21.70 14.44 -19.14
CA TYR A 264 -20.62 13.97 -19.99
C TYR A 264 -20.57 14.74 -21.29
N LEU A 265 -19.39 14.75 -21.89
CA LEU A 265 -19.11 15.34 -23.19
C LEU A 265 -18.13 14.45 -23.95
N THR A 266 -18.44 14.10 -25.19
CA THR A 266 -17.60 13.33 -26.11
C THR A 266 -17.12 14.25 -27.22
N LEU A 267 -15.80 14.40 -27.33
CA LEU A 267 -15.16 15.28 -28.31
C LEU A 267 -14.28 14.49 -29.27
N GLY A 268 -14.03 15.08 -30.43
CA GLY A 268 -13.10 14.58 -31.44
C GLY A 268 -11.81 15.40 -31.52
N SER A 269 -10.75 14.83 -32.07
CA SER A 269 -9.55 15.54 -32.52
C SER A 269 -9.08 14.90 -33.83
N ALA A 270 -8.59 15.72 -34.76
CA ALA A 270 -8.00 15.25 -36.02
C ALA A 270 -6.46 15.25 -35.98
N THR A 271 -5.86 15.90 -34.98
CA THR A 271 -4.42 16.15 -34.91
C THR A 271 -3.69 15.31 -33.87
N GLY A 272 -4.40 14.67 -32.92
CA GLY A 272 -3.80 13.66 -32.05
C GLY A 272 -4.41 13.58 -30.66
N THR A 273 -3.66 12.94 -29.75
CA THR A 273 -4.09 12.67 -28.37
C THR A 273 -3.17 13.27 -27.31
N ALA A 274 -2.05 13.88 -27.72
CA ALA A 274 -1.05 14.49 -26.84
C ALA A 274 -0.70 15.90 -27.34
N PRO A 275 -0.61 16.92 -26.46
CA PRO A 275 -0.43 16.83 -25.00
C PRO A 275 -1.69 16.53 -24.18
N GLY A 276 -2.88 16.54 -24.80
CA GLY A 276 -4.15 16.43 -24.08
C GLY A 276 -4.67 17.80 -23.62
N ILE A 277 -5.97 17.88 -23.35
CA ILE A 277 -6.63 19.08 -22.81
C ILE A 277 -6.77 18.91 -21.30
N GLY A 278 -6.07 19.74 -20.53
CA GLY A 278 -6.26 19.81 -19.07
C GLY A 278 -7.62 20.41 -18.74
N LEU A 279 -8.45 19.68 -18.00
CA LEU A 279 -9.79 20.13 -17.60
C LEU A 279 -9.80 20.77 -16.21
N GLY A 280 -8.72 20.61 -15.44
CA GLY A 280 -8.68 20.92 -14.01
C GLY A 280 -8.87 19.67 -13.15
N GLY A 281 -8.61 19.79 -11.84
CA GLY A 281 -8.76 18.68 -10.90
C GLY A 281 -7.88 17.45 -11.17
N GLY A 282 -6.76 17.63 -11.88
CA GLY A 282 -5.88 16.54 -12.31
C GLY A 282 -6.41 15.72 -13.49
N VAL A 283 -7.58 16.07 -14.04
CA VAL A 283 -8.17 15.36 -15.19
C VAL A 283 -7.64 15.93 -16.50
N THR A 284 -7.16 15.04 -17.37
CA THR A 284 -6.73 15.36 -18.73
C THR A 284 -7.57 14.57 -19.73
N LEU A 285 -8.21 15.28 -20.66
CA LEU A 285 -8.87 14.67 -21.81
C LEU A 285 -7.81 14.40 -22.89
N PRO A 286 -7.58 13.14 -23.32
CA PRO A 286 -6.46 12.79 -24.20
C PRO A 286 -6.75 13.11 -25.67
N LEU A 287 -6.96 14.39 -25.97
CA LEU A 287 -7.21 14.96 -27.31
C LEU A 287 -6.37 16.23 -27.48
N VAL A 288 -5.90 16.50 -28.69
CA VAL A 288 -5.32 17.81 -29.03
C VAL A 288 -6.46 18.77 -29.37
N TYR A 289 -6.43 19.98 -28.81
CA TYR A 289 -7.41 21.00 -29.16
C TYR A 289 -7.17 21.51 -30.59
N ASP A 290 -8.07 21.16 -31.50
CA ASP A 290 -8.00 21.56 -32.91
C ASP A 290 -9.39 21.92 -33.47
N SER A 291 -9.47 22.15 -34.78
CA SER A 291 -10.72 22.48 -35.47
C SER A 291 -11.79 21.39 -35.35
N MET A 292 -11.40 20.11 -35.25
CA MET A 292 -12.33 19.00 -35.01
C MET A 292 -12.82 19.01 -33.57
N THR A 293 -11.94 19.29 -32.59
CA THR A 293 -12.36 19.47 -31.20
C THR A 293 -13.34 20.61 -31.06
N PHE A 294 -13.03 21.76 -31.63
CA PHE A 294 -13.92 22.92 -31.64
C PHE A 294 -15.26 22.60 -32.32
N ALA A 295 -15.24 21.95 -33.49
CA ALA A 295 -16.47 21.56 -34.20
C ALA A 295 -17.32 20.57 -33.38
N SER A 296 -16.71 19.55 -32.78
CA SER A 296 -17.43 18.56 -31.96
C SER A 296 -18.03 19.15 -30.68
N LEU A 297 -17.39 20.18 -30.11
CA LEU A 297 -17.91 20.93 -28.99
C LEU A 297 -19.10 21.82 -29.42
N LEU A 298 -18.94 22.60 -30.48
CA LEU A 298 -19.96 23.52 -30.98
C LEU A 298 -21.21 22.80 -31.49
N LEU A 299 -21.02 21.67 -32.17
CA LEU A 299 -22.09 20.87 -32.77
C LEU A 299 -22.58 19.76 -31.83
N GLY A 300 -22.25 19.81 -30.55
CA GLY A 300 -22.61 18.77 -29.60
C GLY A 300 -24.13 18.59 -29.47
N GLY A 301 -24.61 17.35 -29.55
CA GLY A 301 -26.05 17.04 -29.55
C GLY A 301 -26.78 17.30 -30.87
N SER A 302 -26.09 17.83 -31.90
CA SER A 302 -26.65 17.98 -33.25
C SER A 302 -26.86 16.65 -33.97
N SER A 303 -27.38 16.69 -35.20
CA SER A 303 -27.47 15.50 -36.07
C SER A 303 -26.11 14.91 -36.44
N ILE A 304 -25.03 15.69 -36.42
CA ILE A 304 -23.67 15.22 -36.72
C ILE A 304 -23.04 14.56 -35.48
N PHE A 305 -23.35 15.06 -34.27
CA PHE A 305 -22.85 14.51 -33.02
C PHE A 305 -24.00 14.15 -32.06
N PRO A 306 -24.90 13.23 -32.45
CA PRO A 306 -26.10 12.97 -31.67
C PRO A 306 -25.71 12.32 -30.33
N GLY A 307 -26.24 12.89 -29.25
CA GLY A 307 -25.97 12.44 -27.90
C GLY A 307 -24.50 12.60 -27.48
N SER A 308 -23.70 13.46 -28.12
CA SER A 308 -22.31 13.67 -27.70
C SER A 308 -22.16 14.37 -26.35
N LEU A 309 -23.25 14.94 -25.81
CA LEU A 309 -23.29 15.50 -24.47
C LEU A 309 -24.63 15.17 -23.80
N GLY A 310 -24.64 15.22 -22.47
CA GLY A 310 -25.85 15.05 -21.68
C GLY A 310 -25.55 14.49 -20.31
N TYR A 311 -26.56 13.92 -19.66
CA TYR A 311 -26.41 13.23 -18.38
C TYR A 311 -26.35 11.72 -18.56
N ILE A 312 -25.47 11.07 -17.81
CA ILE A 312 -25.38 9.61 -17.79
C ILE A 312 -26.58 9.05 -17.02
N PRO A 313 -27.36 8.13 -17.61
CA PRO A 313 -28.52 7.53 -16.93
C PRO A 313 -28.09 6.65 -15.75
N SER A 314 -29.07 6.20 -14.95
CA SER A 314 -28.83 5.30 -13.80
C SER A 314 -28.15 3.98 -14.17
N SER A 315 -28.24 3.55 -15.44
CA SER A 315 -27.53 2.37 -15.96
C SER A 315 -26.01 2.57 -16.08
N GLY A 316 -25.52 3.81 -16.02
CA GLY A 316 -24.10 4.14 -16.17
C GLY A 316 -23.58 4.05 -17.61
N LYS A 317 -24.46 3.93 -18.60
CA LYS A 317 -24.11 3.69 -20.00
C LYS A 317 -24.73 4.73 -20.93
N VAL A 318 -23.94 5.21 -21.88
CA VAL A 318 -24.38 6.12 -22.96
C VAL A 318 -23.81 5.65 -24.31
N SER A 319 -24.36 6.12 -25.42
CA SER A 319 -23.89 5.78 -26.77
C SER A 319 -23.91 7.00 -27.68
N PRO A 320 -23.06 8.01 -27.40
CA PRO A 320 -22.81 9.12 -28.31
C PRO A 320 -22.44 8.62 -29.71
N ALA A 321 -22.63 9.44 -30.75
CA ALA A 321 -22.25 9.06 -32.11
C ALA A 321 -21.58 10.21 -32.87
N PHE A 322 -20.86 9.82 -33.93
CA PHE A 322 -20.46 10.70 -35.02
C PHE A 322 -21.18 10.25 -36.28
N ALA A 323 -22.01 11.12 -36.83
CA ALA A 323 -22.99 10.81 -37.87
C ALA A 323 -22.94 11.80 -39.04
N PRO A 324 -21.77 11.99 -39.71
CA PRO A 324 -21.70 12.87 -40.85
C PRO A 324 -22.58 12.33 -41.99
N THR A 325 -23.33 13.24 -42.62
CA THR A 325 -24.10 12.93 -43.82
C THR A 325 -23.18 12.67 -45.00
N ARG A 326 -23.72 12.03 -46.04
CA ARG A 326 -23.00 11.76 -47.28
C ARG A 326 -22.37 13.04 -47.85
N GLY A 327 -21.09 12.98 -48.20
CA GLY A 327 -20.34 14.11 -48.77
C GLY A 327 -20.00 15.24 -47.81
N LEU A 328 -20.36 15.13 -46.52
CA LEU A 328 -20.02 16.16 -45.53
C LEU A 328 -18.54 16.14 -45.14
N LEU A 329 -17.91 14.96 -45.13
CA LEU A 329 -16.51 14.81 -44.80
C LEU A 329 -15.63 15.30 -45.96
N PRO A 330 -14.73 16.28 -45.75
CA PRO A 330 -13.80 16.71 -46.79
C PRO A 330 -12.91 15.56 -47.27
N GLN A 331 -12.65 15.49 -48.58
CA GLN A 331 -11.72 14.52 -49.16
C GLN A 331 -10.31 14.60 -48.56
N ALA A 332 -9.91 15.78 -48.06
CA ALA A 332 -8.66 15.97 -47.35
C ALA A 332 -8.54 15.14 -46.05
N LEU A 333 -9.64 14.63 -45.50
CA LEU A 333 -9.63 13.72 -44.35
C LEU A 333 -9.40 12.25 -44.74
N VAL A 334 -9.46 11.88 -46.03
CA VAL A 334 -9.20 10.49 -46.43
C VAL A 334 -7.78 10.08 -46.05
N GLY A 335 -7.64 8.90 -45.41
CA GLY A 335 -6.37 8.39 -44.89
C GLY A 335 -5.96 8.96 -43.53
N THR A 336 -6.74 9.91 -42.98
CA THR A 336 -6.50 10.46 -41.63
C THR A 336 -7.13 9.63 -40.52
N LYS A 337 -6.67 9.88 -39.30
CA LYS A 337 -7.22 9.33 -38.06
C LYS A 337 -7.96 10.42 -37.32
N LEU A 338 -9.19 10.14 -36.91
CA LEU A 338 -9.91 10.92 -35.91
C LEU A 338 -9.85 10.21 -34.56
N TYR A 339 -9.60 10.97 -33.51
CA TYR A 339 -9.53 10.48 -32.13
C TYR A 339 -10.74 10.98 -31.37
N PHE A 340 -11.38 10.12 -30.58
CA PHE A 340 -12.53 10.48 -29.75
C PHE A 340 -12.33 10.08 -28.30
N ALA A 341 -12.67 10.96 -27.38
CA ALA A 341 -12.64 10.68 -25.95
C ALA A 341 -13.82 11.37 -25.26
N ALA A 342 -14.24 10.85 -24.11
CA ALA A 342 -15.27 11.48 -23.29
C ALA A 342 -14.71 12.01 -21.97
N ALA A 343 -15.27 13.12 -21.50
CA ALA A 343 -15.05 13.70 -20.18
C ALA A 343 -16.32 13.59 -19.33
N PHE A 344 -16.14 13.46 -18.01
CA PHE A 344 -17.21 13.35 -17.02
C PHE A 344 -17.08 14.44 -15.96
N PHE A 345 -18.21 14.99 -15.55
CA PHE A 345 -18.27 16.13 -14.64
C PHE A 345 -19.26 15.88 -13.51
N ALA A 346 -18.89 16.35 -12.32
CA ALA A 346 -19.68 16.26 -11.11
C ALA A 346 -21.07 16.89 -11.30
N PRO A 347 -22.15 16.28 -10.79
CA PRO A 347 -23.49 16.87 -10.87
C PRO A 347 -23.55 18.21 -10.13
N GLY A 348 -24.18 19.21 -10.74
CA GLY A 348 -24.43 20.53 -10.13
C GLY A 348 -23.25 21.51 -10.15
N THR A 349 -22.00 21.03 -10.07
CA THR A 349 -20.81 21.90 -10.06
C THR A 349 -20.05 21.90 -11.37
N PHE A 350 -20.28 20.91 -12.25
CA PHE A 350 -19.50 20.68 -13.47
C PHE A 350 -17.98 20.58 -13.22
N TYR A 351 -17.57 20.22 -12.01
CA TYR A 351 -16.17 19.96 -11.72
C TYR A 351 -15.71 18.69 -12.45
N PRO A 352 -14.58 18.68 -13.19
CA PRO A 352 -14.11 17.49 -13.90
C PRO A 352 -13.76 16.37 -12.92
N GLU A 353 -14.24 15.16 -13.20
CA GLU A 353 -13.99 13.99 -12.34
C GLU A 353 -13.33 12.82 -13.09
N GLY A 354 -13.35 12.82 -14.43
CA GLY A 354 -12.58 11.86 -15.20
C GLY A 354 -12.70 12.02 -16.70
N ALA A 355 -11.84 11.31 -17.42
CA ALA A 355 -11.86 11.21 -18.87
C ALA A 355 -11.63 9.75 -19.31
N THR A 356 -12.09 9.39 -20.50
CA THR A 356 -11.82 8.08 -21.09
C THR A 356 -10.47 8.08 -21.79
N ASN A 357 -9.92 6.91 -22.08
CA ASN A 357 -8.89 6.78 -23.11
C ASN A 357 -9.47 7.12 -24.49
N PRO A 358 -8.65 7.59 -25.44
CA PRO A 358 -9.15 7.91 -26.77
C PRO A 358 -9.36 6.64 -27.59
N VAL A 359 -10.37 6.65 -28.45
CA VAL A 359 -10.61 5.64 -29.49
C VAL A 359 -10.28 6.25 -30.86
N THR A 360 -9.83 5.41 -31.80
CA THR A 360 -9.35 5.87 -33.12
C THR A 360 -10.28 5.41 -34.23
N LEU A 361 -10.83 6.37 -34.98
CA LEU A 361 -11.63 6.17 -36.18
C LEU A 361 -10.79 6.50 -37.42
N TYR A 362 -10.75 5.59 -38.39
CA TYR A 362 -10.03 5.77 -39.65
C TYR A 362 -10.99 6.29 -40.73
N ILE A 363 -10.62 7.36 -41.41
CA ILE A 363 -11.39 7.85 -42.55
C ILE A 363 -10.87 7.21 -43.82
N ILE A 364 -11.74 6.46 -44.49
CA ILE A 364 -11.45 5.75 -45.75
C ILE A 364 -12.18 6.46 -46.91
N PRO A 365 -11.82 6.18 -48.17
CA PRO A 365 -12.48 6.78 -49.34
C PRO A 365 -14.02 6.71 -49.31
#